data_AF-S0EUH1-F1
#
_entry.id   AF-S0EUH1-F1
#
_cell.length_a   1.000
_cell.length_b   1.000
_cell.length_c   1.000
_cell.angle_alpha   90.00
_cell.angle_beta   90.00
_cell.angle_gamma   90.00
#
_symmetry.space_group_name_H-M   'P 1'
#
loop_
_entity.id
_entity.type
_entity.pdbx_description
1 polymer ?
#
loop_
_entity_poly.entity_id
_entity_poly.type
_entity_poly.pdbx_seq_one_letter_code
_entity_poly.pdbx_strand_id
1 'polypeptide(L)'
;MNNTPHPNSSVPQPRASDLARIQGGGLTLLVVTQKDPLSLYLFLNGREIAQPDVESMTILLQGPNADSEGTIHASLSYYVPSISGGKNTQTIALFPGTVEILVETRRIQISCPFPNTFDGLWVGLGLRPDGSPHELTGLQAFHFLLEGTLLHAELTWVSGETETILDE
;
A
#
# COMPACT_ATOMS: atom_id res chain seq x y z
N MET A 1 -32.63 -30.18 5.04
CA MET A 1 -31.69 -29.35 4.26
C MET A 1 -31.11 -28.32 5.21
N ASN A 2 -29.90 -28.55 5.72
CA ASN A 2 -29.24 -27.67 6.68
C ASN A 2 -28.44 -26.60 5.91
N ASN A 3 -28.92 -25.36 5.93
CA ASN A 3 -28.11 -24.20 5.55
C ASN A 3 -27.38 -23.71 6.80
N THR A 4 -26.15 -24.18 7.02
CA THR A 4 -25.21 -23.53 7.94
C THR A 4 -24.76 -22.20 7.34
N PRO A 5 -24.94 -21.07 8.04
CA PRO A 5 -24.35 -19.80 7.61
C PRO A 5 -22.82 -19.90 7.72
N HIS A 6 -22.10 -19.53 6.65
CA HIS A 6 -20.66 -19.35 6.69
C HIS A 6 -20.28 -18.27 7.73
N PRO A 7 -19.14 -18.41 8.43
CA PRO A 7 -18.76 -17.50 9.49
C PRO A 7 -18.56 -16.10 8.94
N ASN A 8 -19.13 -15.11 9.63
CA ASN A 8 -18.86 -13.69 9.46
C ASN A 8 -17.34 -13.48 9.41
N SER A 9 -16.83 -13.13 8.23
CA SER A 9 -15.49 -12.59 8.09
C SER A 9 -15.44 -11.29 8.90
N SER A 10 -14.71 -11.29 10.00
CA SER A 10 -14.46 -10.13 10.87
C SER A 10 -13.49 -9.12 10.24
N VAL A 11 -13.29 -9.20 8.93
CA VAL A 11 -12.31 -8.41 8.22
C VAL A 11 -12.93 -7.06 7.88
N PRO A 12 -12.32 -5.93 8.30
CA PRO A 12 -12.81 -4.61 7.95
C PRO A 12 -12.85 -4.45 6.43
N GLN A 13 -14.06 -4.38 5.85
CA GLN A 13 -14.21 -4.01 4.45
C GLN A 13 -14.00 -2.49 4.32
N PRO A 14 -13.19 -2.02 3.36
CA PRO A 14 -13.06 -0.60 3.08
C PRO A 14 -14.43 0.01 2.74
N ARG A 15 -14.67 1.26 3.17
CA ARG A 15 -15.96 1.92 2.98
C ARG A 15 -16.15 2.25 1.50
N ALA A 16 -17.40 2.23 1.04
CA ALA A 16 -17.74 2.61 -0.34
C ALA A 16 -17.27 4.03 -0.73
N SER A 17 -17.10 4.93 0.24
CA SER A 17 -16.55 6.27 0.05
C SER A 17 -15.05 6.28 -0.27
N ASP A 18 -14.27 5.34 0.29
CA ASP A 18 -12.85 5.18 -0.02
C ASP A 18 -12.67 4.63 -1.43
N LEU A 19 -13.60 3.78 -1.88
CA LEU A 19 -13.68 3.28 -3.26
C LEU A 19 -14.11 4.36 -4.27
N ALA A 20 -14.98 5.30 -3.87
CA ALA A 20 -15.56 6.30 -4.77
C ALA A 20 -14.64 7.52 -5.06
N ARG A 21 -13.64 7.79 -4.21
CA ARG A 21 -12.67 8.89 -4.40
C ARG A 21 -11.67 8.67 -5.54
N ILE A 22 -11.72 7.49 -6.17
CA ILE A 22 -10.79 6.99 -7.18
C ILE A 22 -11.50 7.02 -8.54
N GLN A 23 -11.77 8.20 -9.09
CA GLN A 23 -12.24 8.27 -10.48
C GLN A 23 -11.06 8.02 -11.44
N GLY A 24 -10.75 6.74 -11.67
CA GLY A 24 -9.93 6.28 -12.82
C GLY A 24 -8.84 5.23 -12.54
N GLY A 25 -8.50 4.93 -11.28
CA GLY A 25 -7.39 4.03 -10.90
C GLY A 25 -7.80 2.81 -10.06
N GLY A 26 -6.89 1.86 -9.87
CA GLY A 26 -7.07 0.74 -8.94
C GLY A 26 -6.87 1.16 -7.46
N LEU A 27 -7.39 0.37 -6.51
CA LEU A 27 -7.13 0.51 -5.07
C LEU A 27 -6.35 -0.68 -4.55
N THR A 28 -5.26 -0.44 -3.83
CA THR A 28 -4.61 -1.45 -3.00
C THR A 28 -4.69 -1.04 -1.55
N LEU A 29 -5.26 -1.89 -0.70
CA LEU A 29 -5.35 -1.67 0.75
C LEU A 29 -4.55 -2.75 1.48
N LEU A 30 -3.58 -2.32 2.28
CA LEU A 30 -2.82 -3.15 3.20
C LEU A 30 -3.20 -2.76 4.63
N VAL A 31 -3.62 -3.73 5.43
CA VAL A 31 -3.93 -3.56 6.85
C VAL A 31 -3.04 -4.46 7.65
N VAL A 32 -2.08 -3.89 8.38
CA VAL A 32 -1.20 -4.62 9.31
C VAL A 32 -1.86 -4.62 10.68
N THR A 33 -2.25 -5.81 11.13
CA THR A 33 -2.93 -6.02 12.42
C THR A 33 -1.95 -6.31 13.55
N GLN A 34 -0.78 -6.84 13.24
CA GLN A 34 0.29 -7.12 14.19
C GLN A 34 1.64 -7.06 13.46
N LYS A 35 2.67 -6.46 14.07
CA LYS A 35 4.02 -6.37 13.48
C LYS A 35 4.90 -7.57 13.85
N ASP A 36 4.77 -8.08 15.07
CA ASP A 36 5.54 -9.23 15.55
C ASP A 36 4.65 -10.24 16.32
N PRO A 37 4.39 -11.45 15.78
CA PRO A 37 4.66 -11.84 14.39
C PRO A 37 3.80 -11.03 13.41
N LEU A 38 4.33 -10.80 12.21
CA LEU A 38 3.62 -10.03 11.17
C LEU A 38 2.29 -10.70 10.78
N SER A 39 1.19 -9.98 10.97
CA SER A 39 -0.15 -10.36 10.52
C SER A 39 -0.77 -9.21 9.74
N LEU A 40 -1.30 -9.52 8.56
CA LEU A 40 -1.85 -8.51 7.65
C LEU A 40 -3.01 -9.03 6.81
N TYR A 41 -3.79 -8.09 6.28
CA TYR A 41 -4.75 -8.28 5.20
C TYR A 41 -4.36 -7.42 4.01
N LEU A 42 -4.33 -8.00 2.81
CA LEU A 42 -4.06 -7.27 1.58
C LEU A 42 -5.24 -7.41 0.62
N PHE A 43 -5.72 -6.29 0.11
CA PHE A 43 -6.78 -6.21 -0.88
C PHE A 43 -6.29 -5.51 -2.13
N LEU A 44 -6.43 -6.18 -3.26
CA LEU A 44 -6.20 -5.61 -4.58
C LEU A 44 -7.55 -5.44 -5.27
N ASN A 45 -7.95 -4.19 -5.50
CA ASN A 45 -9.24 -3.81 -6.10
C ASN A 45 -10.44 -4.49 -5.42
N GLY A 46 -10.41 -4.55 -4.09
CA GLY A 46 -11.45 -5.19 -3.27
C GLY A 46 -11.37 -6.72 -3.21
N ARG A 47 -10.47 -7.36 -3.95
CA ARG A 47 -10.19 -8.79 -3.84
C ARG A 47 -9.09 -9.04 -2.81
N GLU A 48 -9.37 -9.89 -1.83
CA GLU A 48 -8.37 -10.33 -0.87
C GLU A 48 -7.28 -11.17 -1.55
N ILE A 49 -6.03 -10.87 -1.23
CA ILE A 49 -4.86 -11.71 -1.47
C ILE A 49 -4.44 -12.25 -0.12
N ALA A 50 -4.46 -13.58 0.02
CA ALA A 50 -4.12 -14.22 1.28
C ALA A 50 -2.67 -13.91 1.65
N GLN A 51 -2.38 -13.64 2.93
CA GLN A 51 -1.02 -13.33 3.41
C GLN A 51 0.04 -14.36 2.93
N PRO A 52 -0.20 -15.69 2.91
CA PRO A 52 0.78 -16.66 2.40
C PRO A 52 1.03 -16.60 0.88
N ASP A 53 0.21 -15.85 0.16
CA ASP A 53 0.35 -15.61 -1.27
C ASP A 53 1.02 -14.26 -1.57
N VAL A 54 1.20 -13.38 -0.58
CA VAL A 54 1.95 -12.14 -0.76
C VAL A 54 3.45 -12.45 -0.76
N GLU A 55 4.12 -12.16 -1.86
CA GLU A 55 5.58 -12.32 -1.96
C GLU A 55 6.27 -11.03 -1.52
N SER A 56 5.94 -9.91 -2.16
CA SER A 56 6.44 -8.59 -1.77
C SER A 56 5.55 -7.46 -2.23
N MET A 57 5.60 -6.33 -1.53
CA MET A 57 5.00 -5.08 -1.96
C MET A 57 6.00 -3.95 -1.73
N THR A 58 6.28 -3.21 -2.79
CA THR A 58 7.32 -2.16 -2.79
C THR A 58 6.72 -0.87 -3.29
N ILE A 59 7.01 0.22 -2.60
CA ILE A 59 6.73 1.58 -3.07
C ILE A 59 8.02 2.38 -2.92
N LEU A 60 8.49 2.93 -4.04
CA LEU A 60 9.64 3.81 -4.09
C LEU A 60 9.21 5.11 -4.77
N LEU A 61 9.19 6.17 -3.99
CA LEU A 61 9.02 7.53 -4.47
C LEU A 61 10.33 8.27 -4.16
N GLN A 62 10.92 8.89 -5.17
CA GLN A 62 12.07 9.76 -4.99
C GLN A 62 11.90 10.96 -5.91
N GLY A 63 11.71 12.14 -5.33
CA GLY A 63 11.61 13.37 -6.08
C GLY A 63 12.89 13.68 -6.87
N PRO A 64 12.81 14.54 -7.89
CA PRO A 64 13.98 15.01 -8.61
C PRO A 64 14.95 15.75 -7.69
N ASN A 65 16.23 15.73 -8.04
CA ASN A 65 17.29 16.50 -7.38
C ASN A 65 18.34 16.95 -8.43
N ALA A 66 19.50 17.44 -7.98
CA ALA A 66 20.55 17.92 -8.88
C ALA A 66 21.09 16.83 -9.84
N ASP A 67 20.98 15.55 -9.46
CA ASP A 67 21.61 14.42 -10.15
C ASP A 67 20.60 13.42 -10.76
N SER A 68 19.29 13.62 -10.56
CA SER A 68 18.24 12.68 -10.94
C SER A 68 16.92 13.38 -11.27
N GLU A 69 16.23 12.89 -12.30
CA GLU A 69 14.86 13.28 -12.67
C GLU A 69 13.79 12.74 -11.70
N GLY A 70 14.20 11.94 -10.71
CA GLY A 70 13.31 11.28 -9.76
C GLY A 70 12.78 9.93 -10.25
N THR A 71 12.04 9.25 -9.39
CA THR A 71 11.49 7.92 -9.65
C THR A 71 10.17 7.75 -8.90
N ILE A 72 9.20 7.13 -9.57
CA ILE A 72 7.94 6.70 -8.96
C ILE A 72 7.73 5.25 -9.38
N HIS A 73 7.71 4.37 -8.39
CA HIS A 73 7.47 2.95 -8.58
C HIS A 73 6.59 2.43 -7.45
N ALA A 74 5.57 1.66 -7.80
CA ALA A 74 4.81 0.89 -6.82
C ALA A 74 4.38 -0.42 -7.45
N SER A 75 4.71 -1.53 -6.79
CA SER A 75 4.43 -2.87 -7.29
C SER A 75 4.02 -3.83 -6.17
N LEU A 76 3.23 -4.83 -6.57
CA LEU A 76 2.86 -5.97 -5.75
C LEU A 76 3.23 -7.24 -6.50
N SER A 77 4.04 -8.07 -5.87
CA SER A 77 4.36 -9.43 -6.30
C SER A 77 3.62 -10.41 -5.39
N TYR A 78 2.90 -11.35 -6.00
CA TYR A 78 2.13 -12.35 -5.28
C TYR A 78 2.04 -13.65 -6.06
N TYR A 79 1.78 -14.73 -5.34
CA TYR A 79 1.67 -16.06 -5.90
C TYR A 79 0.26 -16.35 -6.41
N VAL A 80 0.17 -16.93 -7.61
CA VAL A 80 -1.08 -17.40 -8.20
C VAL A 80 -1.01 -18.90 -8.52
N PRO A 81 -2.12 -19.66 -8.43
CA PRO A 81 -2.15 -21.06 -8.82
C PRO A 81 -1.77 -21.23 -10.30
N SER A 82 -0.84 -22.14 -10.58
CA SER A 82 -0.51 -22.58 -11.93
C SER A 82 -1.39 -23.76 -12.34
N ILE A 83 -1.67 -23.86 -13.65
CA ILE A 83 -2.33 -25.03 -14.27
C ILE A 83 -1.56 -26.34 -14.05
N SER A 84 -0.27 -26.29 -13.75
CA SER A 84 0.58 -27.44 -13.46
C SER A 84 0.57 -27.87 -11.98
N GLY A 85 -0.21 -27.21 -11.12
CA GLY A 85 -0.30 -27.51 -9.68
C GLY A 85 0.74 -26.80 -8.81
N GLY A 86 1.65 -26.01 -9.40
CA GLY A 86 2.58 -25.12 -8.69
C GLY A 86 2.01 -23.73 -8.42
N LYS A 87 2.83 -22.83 -7.84
CA LYS A 87 2.56 -21.39 -7.76
C LYS A 87 3.45 -20.65 -8.75
N ASN A 88 2.90 -19.66 -9.45
CA ASN A 88 3.67 -18.71 -10.26
C ASN A 88 3.68 -17.36 -9.55
N THR A 89 4.81 -16.64 -9.62
CA THR A 89 4.85 -15.23 -9.23
C THR A 89 4.18 -14.38 -10.30
N GLN A 90 3.31 -13.48 -9.87
CA GLN A 90 2.77 -12.41 -10.68
C GLN A 90 3.12 -11.07 -10.04
N THR A 91 3.77 -10.20 -10.81
CA THR A 91 4.04 -8.82 -10.41
C THR A 91 3.12 -7.88 -11.17
N ILE A 92 2.51 -6.94 -10.46
CA ILE A 92 1.67 -5.90 -11.05
C ILE A 92 2.15 -4.52 -10.59
N ALA A 93 1.98 -3.52 -11.46
CA ALA A 93 2.12 -2.13 -11.06
C ALA A 93 0.86 -1.69 -10.30
N LEU A 94 1.04 -0.91 -9.23
CA LEU A 94 -0.06 -0.36 -8.43
C LEU A 94 -0.52 1.02 -8.90
N PHE A 95 0.32 1.70 -9.70
CA PHE A 95 -0.02 2.96 -10.36
C PHE A 95 -0.32 2.72 -11.85
N PRO A 96 -1.34 3.38 -12.43
CA PRO A 96 -2.17 4.42 -11.82
C PRO A 96 -3.19 3.86 -10.80
N GLY A 97 -3.30 4.51 -9.64
CA GLY A 97 -4.11 4.02 -8.54
C GLY A 97 -3.86 4.71 -7.21
N THR A 98 -4.51 4.19 -6.18
CA THR A 98 -4.27 4.56 -4.78
C THR A 98 -3.80 3.34 -4.01
N VAL A 99 -2.74 3.54 -3.23
CA VAL A 99 -2.23 2.59 -2.25
C VAL A 99 -2.49 3.14 -0.86
N GLU A 100 -3.11 2.35 -0.02
CA GLU A 100 -3.42 2.70 1.35
C GLU A 100 -2.86 1.63 2.30
N ILE A 101 -2.09 2.08 3.28
CA ILE A 101 -1.43 1.22 4.26
C ILE A 101 -1.87 1.68 5.65
N LEU A 102 -2.52 0.79 6.38
CA LEU A 102 -2.95 0.99 7.75
C LEU A 102 -2.07 0.13 8.66
N VAL A 103 -1.32 0.77 9.54
CA VAL A 103 -0.50 0.09 10.56
C VAL A 103 -0.72 0.79 11.89
N GLU A 104 -1.27 0.06 12.86
CA GLU A 104 -1.61 0.59 14.19
C GLU A 104 -2.47 1.88 14.12
N THR A 105 -1.88 3.03 14.48
CA THR A 105 -2.54 4.35 14.47
C THR A 105 -2.15 5.20 13.25
N ARG A 106 -1.31 4.66 12.35
CA ARG A 106 -0.81 5.36 11.17
C ARG A 106 -1.54 4.87 9.91
N ARG A 107 -1.97 5.83 9.09
CA ARG A 107 -2.50 5.61 7.74
C ARG A 107 -1.55 6.30 6.76
N ILE A 108 -0.96 5.55 5.85
CA ILE A 108 -0.20 6.09 4.72
C ILE A 108 -1.11 5.94 3.49
N GLN A 109 -1.36 7.03 2.78
CA GLN A 109 -2.12 6.98 1.54
C GLN A 109 -1.31 7.65 0.43
N ILE A 110 -1.15 6.95 -0.69
CA ILE A 110 -0.44 7.42 -1.87
C ILE A 110 -1.36 7.27 -3.06
N SER A 111 -1.68 8.38 -3.70
CA SER A 111 -2.49 8.42 -4.91
C SER A 111 -1.63 8.93 -6.06
N CYS A 112 -1.55 8.15 -7.13
CA CYS A 112 -0.80 8.49 -8.32
C CYS A 112 -1.69 8.21 -9.55
N PRO A 113 -2.32 9.25 -10.13
CA PRO A 113 -3.27 9.09 -11.23
C PRO A 113 -2.58 8.80 -12.58
N PHE A 114 -1.30 9.12 -12.71
CA PHE A 114 -0.52 8.98 -13.93
C PHE A 114 0.78 8.23 -13.63
N PRO A 115 1.05 7.08 -14.29
CA PRO A 115 2.24 6.29 -13.99
C PRO A 115 3.51 7.05 -14.40
N ASN A 116 4.59 6.88 -13.60
CA ASN A 116 5.92 7.43 -13.86
C ASN A 116 5.99 8.97 -13.96
N THR A 117 4.99 9.70 -13.44
CA THR A 117 5.03 11.17 -13.36
C THR A 117 4.58 11.65 -11.97
N PHE A 118 5.18 12.75 -11.52
CA PHE A 118 4.81 13.43 -10.28
C PHE A 118 3.51 14.25 -10.42
N ASP A 119 3.01 14.42 -11.64
CA ASP A 119 1.76 15.14 -11.88
C ASP A 119 0.59 14.46 -11.15
N GLY A 120 -0.03 15.19 -10.23
CA GLY A 120 -1.13 14.67 -9.43
C GLY A 120 -0.72 13.59 -8.41
N LEU A 121 0.58 13.32 -8.22
CA LEU A 121 1.05 12.50 -7.10
C LEU A 121 0.67 13.20 -5.80
N TRP A 122 0.02 12.45 -4.92
CA TRP A 122 -0.36 12.91 -3.60
C TRP A 122 0.03 11.85 -2.57
N VAL A 123 0.67 12.30 -1.49
CA VAL A 123 1.12 11.45 -0.38
C VAL A 123 0.63 12.06 0.92
N GLY A 124 0.03 11.24 1.77
CA GLY A 124 -0.36 11.67 3.10
C GLY A 124 -0.13 10.62 4.19
N LEU A 125 0.03 11.13 5.40
CA LEU A 125 0.30 10.36 6.61
C LEU A 125 -0.66 10.77 7.74
N GLY A 126 -1.19 9.77 8.45
CA GLY A 126 -2.13 9.98 9.55
C GLY A 126 -3.53 10.36 9.09
N LEU A 127 -4.39 10.66 10.07
CA LEU A 127 -5.79 11.02 9.87
C LEU A 127 -6.11 12.35 10.56
N ARG A 128 -6.78 13.24 9.84
CA ARG A 128 -7.48 14.39 10.40
C ARG A 128 -8.67 13.90 11.25
N PRO A 129 -9.22 14.75 12.13
CA PRO A 129 -10.44 14.42 12.88
C PRO A 129 -11.64 14.04 12.01
N ASP A 130 -11.68 14.53 10.76
CA ASP A 130 -12.71 14.21 9.77
C ASP A 130 -12.46 12.88 9.03
N GLY A 131 -11.37 12.17 9.34
CA GLY A 131 -10.98 10.90 8.73
C GLY A 131 -10.29 11.03 7.36
N SER A 132 -10.06 12.26 6.88
CA SER A 132 -9.24 12.48 5.69
C SER A 132 -7.74 12.50 6.05
N PRO A 133 -6.84 12.10 5.16
CA PRO A 133 -5.42 12.08 5.48
C PRO A 133 -4.77 13.47 5.45
N HIS A 134 -3.67 13.65 6.20
CA HIS A 134 -2.87 14.87 6.14
C HIS A 134 -1.86 14.81 5.01
N GLU A 135 -1.86 15.81 4.14
CA GLU A 135 -0.85 15.96 3.08
C GLU A 135 0.56 16.18 3.68
N LEU A 136 1.55 15.50 3.11
CA LEU A 136 2.96 15.67 3.46
C LEU A 136 3.63 16.68 2.53
N THR A 137 4.16 17.78 3.09
CA THR A 137 4.89 18.81 2.35
C THR A 137 6.40 18.70 2.61
N GLY A 138 7.22 18.89 1.57
CA GLY A 138 8.69 18.82 1.69
C GLY A 138 9.27 17.40 1.70
N LEU A 139 8.48 16.40 1.30
CA LEU A 139 8.95 15.03 1.13
C LEU A 139 9.87 14.92 -0.09
N GLN A 140 11.08 14.39 0.10
CA GLN A 140 12.04 14.11 -0.98
C GLN A 140 12.00 12.65 -1.41
N ALA A 141 11.87 11.71 -0.49
CA ALA A 141 11.73 10.29 -0.82
C ALA A 141 10.82 9.56 0.16
N PHE A 142 10.16 8.52 -0.31
CA PHE A 142 9.43 7.56 0.50
C PHE A 142 9.77 6.16 0.01
N HIS A 143 10.16 5.30 0.93
CA HIS A 143 10.45 3.92 0.67
C HIS A 143 9.59 3.04 1.57
N PHE A 144 8.81 2.16 0.96
CA PHE A 144 8.04 1.12 1.64
C PHE A 144 8.43 -0.23 1.07
N LEU A 145 8.65 -1.18 1.97
CA LEU A 145 8.94 -2.57 1.64
C LEU A 145 8.21 -3.50 2.59
N LEU A 146 7.42 -4.40 2.01
CA LEU A 146 6.90 -5.60 2.64
C LEU A 146 7.51 -6.81 1.92
N GLU A 147 8.23 -7.67 2.62
CA GLU A 147 8.81 -8.90 2.07
C GLU A 147 8.94 -9.97 3.16
N GLY A 148 8.21 -11.08 3.04
CA GLY A 148 8.16 -12.10 4.10
C GLY A 148 7.63 -11.53 5.43
N THR A 149 8.50 -11.47 6.45
CA THR A 149 8.19 -10.85 7.75
C THR A 149 8.74 -9.44 7.89
N LEU A 150 9.50 -8.95 6.90
CA LEU A 150 10.04 -7.60 6.90
C LEU A 150 8.94 -6.61 6.51
N LEU A 151 8.76 -5.59 7.35
CA LEU A 151 7.93 -4.43 7.06
C LEU A 151 8.75 -3.18 7.37
N HIS A 152 9.02 -2.39 6.35
CA HIS A 152 9.83 -1.17 6.46
C HIS A 152 9.13 -0.01 5.76
N ALA A 153 9.16 1.16 6.39
CA ALA A 153 8.69 2.40 5.79
C ALA A 153 9.52 3.57 6.29
N GLU A 154 10.14 4.30 5.38
CA GLU A 154 11.02 5.43 5.66
C GLU A 154 10.64 6.63 4.77
N LEU A 155 10.69 7.82 5.36
CA LEU A 155 10.59 9.11 4.69
C LEU A 155 11.94 9.79 4.72
N THR A 156 12.29 10.47 3.63
CA THR A 156 13.41 11.40 3.57
C THR A 156 12.88 12.76 3.18
N TRP A 157 13.21 13.78 3.97
CA TRP A 157 12.79 15.16 3.73
C TRP A 157 13.78 15.90 2.83
N VAL A 158 13.36 17.01 2.24
CA VAL A 158 14.24 17.90 1.45
C VAL A 158 15.40 18.48 2.27
N SER A 159 15.30 18.48 3.61
CA SER A 159 16.39 18.82 4.53
C SER A 159 17.49 17.75 4.60
N GLY A 160 17.21 16.54 4.12
CA GLY A 160 18.06 15.35 4.25
C GLY A 160 17.79 14.53 5.52
N GLU A 161 16.90 14.98 6.40
CA GLU A 161 16.47 14.21 7.57
C GLU A 161 15.64 12.99 7.15
N THR A 162 15.83 11.87 7.84
CA THR A 162 15.05 10.64 7.64
C THR A 162 14.16 10.33 8.84
N GLU A 163 12.96 9.83 8.58
CA GLU A 163 11.98 9.41 9.58
C GLU A 163 11.49 8.00 9.27
N THR A 164 11.63 7.07 10.20
CA THR A 164 10.99 5.75 10.12
C THR A 164 9.52 5.88 10.54
N ILE A 165 8.60 5.48 9.64
CA ILE A 165 7.15 5.59 9.91
C ILE A 165 6.68 4.40 10.76
N LEU A 166 7.32 3.26 10.57
CA LEU A 166 6.98 1.99 11.21
C LEU A 166 8.15 1.61 12.13
N ASP A 167 8.21 2.20 13.32
CA ASP A 167 9.16 1.77 14.35
C ASP A 167 8.75 0.41 14.92
N GLU A 168 9.77 -0.35 15.36
CA GLU A 168 9.67 -1.70 15.98
C GLU A 168 8.62 -1.79 17.09
#